data_AF-A0A8C9PHH7-F1
#
_entry.id   AF-A0A8C9PHH7-F1
#
_cell.length_a   1.000
_cell.length_b   1.000
_cell.length_c   1.000
_cell.angle_alpha   90.00
_cell.angle_beta   90.00
_cell.angle_gamma   90.00
#
_symmetry.space_group_name_H-M   'P 1'
#
loop_
_entity.id
_entity.type
_entity.pdbx_description
1 polymer ?
#
loop_
_entity_poly.entity_id
_entity_poly.type
_entity_poly.pdbx_seq_one_letter_code
_entity_poly.pdbx_strand_id
1 'polypeptide(L)'
;GAAVPTMDPQPLEGVKVETESGELSRLRAELAGALAEMETMKAVAEVSESTKAEAVAAVQRQCQEEVASLQAILKDSISSYEAQIASLKQERQQQQQDSEERERELGHLKQLLARAHPLDSLEKQMEKAHEDSEKLREIVLPMEQEIEELKAKLLKLLSRNPSPPLEPLEEPSGDGGPAAEAFAHNCDDGASISSFSLGGAGSSASLPRSRQGLSPEQEETASLVSTGTLVPEGIYLPPPGYQLVPDNQWEQLQAEGRQLQKDLESVSRERDELQEGLRRSTEDCAKQMQVLLAQVQNSEQLLRTLQGTVSQAQERVQLQMAELATSHKCLHHEVKRLNEENQGLRAEHLPSSVPQSLEQLEGEDESLPSSTQVSRAWAQRALGNLWALPFQAEQSIWGSGDRPWQLLLAPDFPASLCSLRTEMDRIQQEQSQAQLTDLLSEQRAKVLRLQAELETSEQVQRDFVRLSQALQVRLERIRQAGTLEQVRCILDEGSLKDVRDIKDT
;
A
#
# COMPACT_ATOMS: atom_id res chain seq x y z
N GLY A 1 37.30 -121.96 -53.83
CA GLY A 1 35.97 -121.63 -53.30
C GLY A 1 35.94 -120.15 -52.99
N ALA A 2 34.89 -119.49 -53.46
CA ALA A 2 34.54 -118.07 -53.45
C ALA A 2 35.25 -117.12 -52.45
N ALA A 3 35.72 -115.99 -53.00
CA ALA A 3 35.96 -114.74 -52.30
C ALA A 3 34.65 -113.94 -52.18
N VAL A 4 34.43 -113.30 -51.03
CA VAL A 4 33.42 -112.25 -50.80
C VAL A 4 34.14 -111.09 -50.10
N PRO A 5 34.03 -109.84 -50.59
CA PRO A 5 34.61 -108.67 -49.92
C PRO A 5 33.59 -108.09 -48.93
N THR A 6 34.04 -107.72 -47.73
CA THR A 6 33.22 -106.92 -46.81
C THR A 6 33.94 -105.62 -46.53
N MET A 7 33.30 -104.54 -46.98
CA MET A 7 33.72 -103.14 -46.88
C MET A 7 33.87 -102.70 -45.42
N ASP A 8 34.98 -102.02 -45.12
CA ASP A 8 35.14 -101.18 -43.93
C ASP A 8 34.25 -99.92 -44.04
N PRO A 9 33.50 -99.54 -42.98
CA PRO A 9 32.94 -98.20 -42.86
C PRO A 9 33.95 -97.25 -42.19
N GLN A 10 34.03 -96.02 -42.74
CA GLN A 10 34.96 -94.95 -42.39
C GLN A 10 34.82 -94.39 -40.96
N PRO A 11 35.88 -93.76 -40.39
CA PRO A 11 35.86 -93.13 -39.05
C PRO A 11 35.37 -91.65 -39.03
N LEU A 12 34.61 -91.18 -40.01
CA LEU A 12 34.27 -89.74 -40.14
C LEU A 12 33.04 -89.28 -39.35
N GLU A 13 32.20 -90.18 -38.82
CA GLU A 13 31.00 -89.79 -38.06
C GLU A 13 31.26 -89.44 -36.59
N GLY A 14 32.27 -90.06 -35.93
CA GLY A 14 32.54 -89.85 -34.50
C GLY A 14 33.03 -88.45 -34.15
N VAL A 15 33.90 -87.87 -34.99
CA VAL A 15 34.44 -86.51 -34.78
C VAL A 15 33.35 -85.45 -34.94
N LYS A 16 32.40 -85.66 -35.84
CA LYS A 16 31.31 -84.73 -36.11
C LYS A 16 30.28 -84.69 -34.96
N VAL A 17 29.99 -85.85 -34.36
CA VAL A 17 29.08 -85.97 -33.21
C VAL A 17 29.68 -85.35 -31.94
N GLU A 18 30.99 -85.46 -31.71
CA GLU A 18 31.65 -84.82 -30.57
C GLU A 18 31.71 -83.29 -30.71
N THR A 19 31.93 -82.77 -31.92
CA THR A 19 31.88 -81.31 -32.18
C THR A 19 30.46 -80.76 -32.00
N GLU A 20 29.44 -81.45 -32.52
CA GLU A 20 28.04 -81.05 -32.35
C GLU A 20 27.60 -81.13 -30.88
N SER A 21 28.10 -82.11 -30.11
CA SER A 21 27.85 -82.21 -28.66
C SER A 21 28.49 -81.08 -27.84
N GLY A 22 29.70 -80.66 -28.22
CA GLY A 22 30.38 -79.50 -27.63
C GLY A 22 29.66 -78.19 -27.91
N GLU A 23 29.18 -78.00 -29.15
CA GLU A 23 28.38 -76.84 -29.55
C GLU A 23 27.03 -76.79 -28.83
N LEU A 24 26.34 -77.92 -28.69
CA LEU A 24 25.10 -78.01 -27.90
C LEU A 24 25.32 -77.66 -26.42
N SER A 25 26.43 -78.10 -25.83
CA SER A 25 26.78 -77.77 -24.43
C SER A 25 27.04 -76.27 -24.26
N ARG A 26 27.73 -75.66 -25.24
CA ARG A 26 27.99 -74.22 -25.25
C ARG A 26 26.70 -73.42 -25.42
N LEU A 27 25.82 -73.79 -26.35
CA LEU A 27 24.52 -73.13 -26.56
C LEU A 27 23.63 -73.23 -25.31
N ARG A 28 23.67 -74.35 -24.57
CA ARG A 28 22.94 -74.49 -23.29
C ARG A 28 23.49 -73.55 -22.21
N ALA A 29 24.81 -73.38 -22.13
CA ALA A 29 25.43 -72.45 -21.19
C ALA A 29 25.11 -70.98 -21.55
N GLU A 30 25.14 -70.63 -22.84
CA GLU A 30 24.74 -69.30 -23.32
C GLU A 30 23.25 -69.02 -23.06
N LEU A 31 22.37 -69.99 -23.27
CA LEU A 31 20.93 -69.87 -22.93
C LEU A 31 20.73 -69.70 -21.41
N ALA A 32 21.44 -70.46 -20.57
CA ALA A 32 21.37 -70.31 -19.13
C ALA A 32 21.87 -68.93 -18.66
N GLY A 33 22.94 -68.41 -19.27
CA GLY A 33 23.43 -67.05 -19.02
C GLY A 33 22.41 -65.98 -19.40
N ALA A 34 21.83 -66.08 -20.60
CA ALA A 34 20.81 -65.14 -21.07
C ALA A 34 19.54 -65.15 -20.20
N LEU A 35 19.13 -66.31 -19.67
CA LEU A 35 18.01 -66.41 -18.73
C LEU A 35 18.32 -65.71 -17.39
N ALA A 36 19.52 -65.91 -16.84
CA ALA A 36 19.95 -65.21 -15.62
C ALA A 36 20.02 -63.69 -15.82
N GLU A 37 20.55 -63.23 -16.96
CA GLU A 37 20.57 -61.81 -17.32
C GLU A 37 19.14 -61.24 -17.43
N MET A 38 18.22 -61.96 -18.06
CA MET A 38 16.80 -61.57 -18.12
C MET A 38 16.17 -61.45 -16.72
N GLU A 39 16.45 -62.39 -15.81
CA GLU A 39 15.96 -62.33 -14.43
C GLU A 39 16.53 -61.11 -13.68
N THR A 40 17.82 -60.81 -13.85
CA THR A 40 18.42 -59.61 -13.25
C THR A 40 17.83 -58.32 -13.81
N MET A 41 17.63 -58.23 -15.13
CA MET A 41 16.99 -57.08 -15.77
C MET A 41 15.55 -56.91 -15.29
N LYS A 42 14.81 -58.01 -15.09
CA LYS A 42 13.46 -57.98 -14.54
C LYS A 42 13.44 -57.43 -13.11
N ALA A 43 14.35 -57.88 -12.25
CA ALA A 43 14.48 -57.36 -10.89
C ALA A 43 14.84 -55.86 -10.87
N VAL A 44 15.78 -55.43 -11.74
CA VAL A 44 16.14 -54.00 -11.87
C VAL A 44 14.96 -53.18 -12.39
N ALA A 45 14.19 -53.70 -13.34
CA ALA A 45 13.00 -53.03 -13.86
C ALA A 45 11.93 -52.86 -12.76
N GLU A 46 11.67 -53.89 -11.96
CA GLU A 46 10.72 -53.84 -10.84
C GLU A 46 11.16 -52.84 -9.76
N VAL A 47 12.44 -52.82 -9.39
CA VAL A 47 12.99 -51.81 -8.47
C VAL A 47 12.85 -50.41 -9.07
N SER A 48 13.10 -50.24 -10.37
CA SER A 48 12.95 -48.93 -11.04
C SER A 48 11.50 -48.46 -11.08
N GLU A 49 10.54 -49.37 -11.25
CA GLU A 49 9.11 -49.08 -11.26
C GLU A 49 8.63 -48.70 -9.85
N SER A 50 9.03 -49.47 -8.84
CA SER A 50 8.75 -49.16 -7.44
C SER A 50 9.35 -47.80 -7.02
N THR A 51 10.60 -47.51 -7.41
CA THR A 51 11.24 -46.22 -7.11
C THR A 51 10.50 -45.05 -7.78
N LYS A 52 10.07 -45.22 -9.03
CA LYS A 52 9.25 -44.20 -9.73
C LYS A 52 7.91 -44.01 -9.04
N ALA A 53 7.23 -45.10 -8.65
CA ALA A 53 5.95 -45.03 -7.94
C ALA A 53 6.09 -44.31 -6.59
N GLU A 54 7.15 -44.59 -5.83
CA GLU A 54 7.45 -43.90 -4.57
C GLU A 54 7.75 -42.41 -4.78
N ALA A 55 8.53 -42.06 -5.81
CA ALA A 55 8.82 -40.67 -6.14
C ALA A 55 7.55 -39.90 -6.53
N VAL A 56 6.67 -40.51 -7.35
CA VAL A 56 5.37 -39.92 -7.70
C VAL A 56 4.49 -39.74 -6.47
N ALA A 57 4.42 -40.75 -5.59
CA ALA A 57 3.64 -40.67 -4.35
C ALA A 57 4.19 -39.60 -3.39
N ALA A 58 5.52 -39.40 -3.35
CA ALA A 58 6.14 -38.35 -2.56
C ALA A 58 5.78 -36.96 -3.07
N VAL A 59 5.87 -36.73 -4.39
CA VAL A 59 5.46 -35.46 -5.00
C VAL A 59 3.97 -35.20 -4.78
N GLN A 60 3.12 -36.21 -4.93
CA GLN A 60 1.68 -36.07 -4.67
C GLN A 60 1.39 -35.67 -3.21
N ARG A 61 2.09 -36.27 -2.25
CA ARG A 61 1.98 -35.91 -0.83
C ARG A 61 2.42 -34.46 -0.59
N GLN A 62 3.56 -34.06 -1.15
CA GLN A 62 4.05 -32.69 -1.04
C GLN A 62 3.05 -31.68 -1.62
N CYS A 63 2.50 -31.93 -2.82
CA CYS A 63 1.49 -31.04 -3.41
C CYS A 63 0.22 -30.96 -2.53
N GLN A 64 -0.21 -32.07 -1.93
CA GLN A 64 -1.35 -32.06 -1.01
C GLN A 64 -1.06 -31.25 0.26
N GLU A 65 0.13 -31.38 0.83
CA GLU A 65 0.58 -30.61 2.00
C GLU A 65 0.70 -29.12 1.68
N GLU A 66 1.25 -28.75 0.52
CA GLU A 66 1.33 -27.35 0.07
C GLU A 66 -0.06 -26.75 -0.14
N VAL A 67 -0.98 -27.49 -0.76
CA VAL A 67 -2.37 -27.05 -0.91
C VAL A 67 -3.04 -26.88 0.46
N ALA A 68 -2.85 -27.82 1.39
CA ALA A 68 -3.42 -27.72 2.73
C ALA A 68 -2.83 -26.53 3.51
N SER A 69 -1.53 -26.28 3.37
CA SER A 69 -0.85 -25.13 3.98
C SER A 69 -1.36 -23.80 3.41
N LEU A 70 -1.47 -23.68 2.09
CA LEU A 70 -2.02 -22.49 1.44
C LEU A 70 -3.47 -22.23 1.86
N GLN A 71 -4.29 -23.29 1.95
CA GLN A 71 -5.66 -23.19 2.44
C GLN A 71 -5.72 -22.71 3.89
N ALA A 72 -4.82 -23.19 4.76
CA ALA A 72 -4.74 -22.75 6.15
C ALA A 72 -4.37 -21.27 6.26
N ILE A 73 -3.33 -20.82 5.54
CA ILE A 73 -2.90 -19.41 5.53
C ILE A 73 -4.01 -18.50 5.00
N LEU A 74 -4.68 -18.90 3.90
CA LEU A 74 -5.78 -18.12 3.35
C LEU A 74 -6.95 -18.04 4.32
N LYS A 75 -7.28 -19.15 4.99
CA LYS A 75 -8.33 -19.18 6.01
C LYS A 75 -8.01 -18.25 7.18
N ASP A 76 -6.78 -18.30 7.70
CA ASP A 76 -6.34 -17.43 8.79
C ASP A 76 -6.36 -15.95 8.37
N SER A 77 -5.95 -15.66 7.13
CA SER A 77 -6.00 -14.31 6.56
C SER A 77 -7.44 -13.80 6.46
N ILE A 78 -8.36 -14.61 5.93
CA ILE A 78 -9.79 -14.28 5.84
C ILE A 78 -10.36 -14.04 7.24
N SER A 79 -10.11 -14.94 8.19
CA SER A 79 -10.59 -14.79 9.57
C SER A 79 -10.02 -13.54 10.25
N SER A 80 -8.76 -13.17 9.98
CA SER A 80 -8.17 -11.92 10.46
C SER A 80 -8.87 -10.69 9.89
N TYR A 81 -9.13 -10.67 8.57
CA TYR A 81 -9.84 -9.57 7.93
C TYR A 81 -11.30 -9.48 8.41
N GLU A 82 -11.98 -10.61 8.59
CA GLU A 82 -13.33 -10.67 9.16
C GLU A 82 -13.38 -10.07 10.57
N ALA A 83 -12.40 -10.40 11.43
CA ALA A 83 -12.29 -9.83 12.77
C ALA A 83 -12.01 -8.32 12.74
N GLN A 84 -11.13 -7.86 11.84
CA GLN A 84 -10.83 -6.42 11.69
C GLN A 84 -12.06 -5.64 11.20
N ILE A 85 -12.79 -6.18 10.22
CA ILE A 85 -14.04 -5.58 9.72
C ILE A 85 -15.09 -5.54 10.84
N ALA A 86 -15.20 -6.59 11.66
CA ALA A 86 -16.11 -6.61 12.81
C ALA A 86 -15.74 -5.54 13.84
N SER A 87 -14.44 -5.41 14.17
CA SER A 87 -13.94 -4.37 15.08
C SER A 87 -14.22 -2.96 14.56
N LEU A 88 -13.96 -2.70 13.28
CA LEU A 88 -14.23 -1.39 12.66
C LEU A 88 -15.73 -1.08 12.63
N LYS A 89 -16.58 -2.07 12.34
CA LYS A 89 -18.04 -1.91 12.41
C LYS A 89 -18.50 -1.58 13.83
N GLN A 90 -17.93 -2.25 14.83
CA GLN A 90 -18.23 -1.99 16.24
C GLN A 90 -17.78 -0.58 16.65
N GLU A 91 -16.57 -0.17 16.27
CA GLU A 91 -16.06 1.18 16.56
C GLU A 91 -16.92 2.26 15.90
N ARG A 92 -17.33 2.07 14.64
CA ARG A 92 -18.26 2.97 13.95
C ARG A 92 -19.62 3.06 14.65
N GLN A 93 -20.11 1.94 15.17
CA GLN A 93 -21.35 1.92 15.93
C GLN A 93 -21.21 2.62 17.29
N GLN A 94 -20.07 2.46 17.97
CA GLN A 94 -19.76 3.18 19.19
C GLN A 94 -19.68 4.69 18.96
N GLN A 95 -18.94 5.13 17.94
CA GLN A 95 -18.83 6.54 17.56
C GLN A 95 -20.21 7.14 17.24
N GLN A 96 -21.09 6.37 16.58
CA GLN A 96 -22.45 6.80 16.33
C GLN A 96 -23.24 6.99 17.64
N GLN A 97 -23.16 6.03 18.56
CA GLN A 97 -23.83 6.13 19.86
C GLN A 97 -23.32 7.32 20.68
N ASP A 98 -22.01 7.51 20.72
CA ASP A 98 -21.37 8.63 21.40
C ASP A 98 -21.81 9.96 20.79
N SER A 99 -21.89 10.03 19.45
CA SER A 99 -22.36 11.24 18.75
C SER A 99 -23.81 11.58 19.10
N GLU A 100 -24.68 10.57 19.18
CA GLU A 100 -26.07 10.75 19.57
C GLU A 100 -26.20 11.15 21.04
N GLU A 101 -25.37 10.60 21.92
CA GLU A 101 -25.34 10.98 23.34
C GLU A 101 -24.90 12.43 23.50
N ARG A 102 -23.83 12.85 22.82
CA ARG A 102 -23.40 14.25 22.78
C ARG A 102 -24.48 15.17 22.20
N GLU A 103 -25.22 14.73 21.19
CA GLU A 103 -26.34 15.50 20.64
C GLU A 103 -27.49 15.63 21.65
N ARG A 104 -27.82 14.57 22.39
CA ARG A 104 -28.81 14.61 23.50
C ARG A 104 -28.36 15.57 24.61
N GLU A 105 -27.10 15.50 25.04
CA GLU A 105 -26.52 16.40 26.04
C GLU A 105 -26.55 17.85 25.58
N LEU A 106 -26.16 18.11 24.33
CA LEU A 106 -26.18 19.45 23.73
C LEU A 106 -27.61 19.98 23.62
N GLY A 107 -28.58 19.13 23.29
CA GLY A 107 -30.01 19.43 23.36
C GLY A 107 -30.46 19.82 24.77
N HIS A 108 -30.02 19.05 25.78
CA HIS A 108 -30.33 19.35 27.19
C HIS A 108 -29.74 20.68 27.65
N LEU A 109 -28.46 20.96 27.33
CA LEU A 109 -27.81 22.22 27.64
C LEU A 109 -28.47 23.41 26.94
N LYS A 110 -28.85 23.26 25.67
CA LYS A 110 -29.64 24.28 24.95
C LYS A 110 -30.96 24.57 25.64
N GLN A 111 -31.65 23.53 26.13
CA GLN A 111 -32.90 23.71 26.87
C GLN A 111 -32.69 24.43 28.22
N LEU A 112 -31.59 24.14 28.92
CA LEU A 112 -31.21 24.84 30.15
C LEU A 112 -30.86 26.32 29.87
N LEU A 113 -30.13 26.60 28.79
CA LEU A 113 -29.80 27.96 28.37
C LEU A 113 -31.06 28.75 27.98
N ALA A 114 -31.98 28.13 27.24
CA ALA A 114 -33.27 28.75 26.90
C ALA A 114 -34.15 29.00 28.14
N ARG A 115 -33.97 28.20 29.21
CA ARG A 115 -34.67 28.41 30.49
C ARG A 115 -33.97 29.48 31.35
N ALA A 116 -32.68 29.73 31.15
CA ALA A 116 -31.95 30.80 31.81
C ALA A 116 -32.40 32.18 31.27
N HIS A 117 -33.46 32.72 31.86
CA HIS A 117 -33.92 34.11 31.72
C HIS A 117 -33.28 35.16 32.69
N PRO A 118 -32.17 34.92 33.44
CA PRO A 118 -31.65 35.96 34.33
C PRO A 118 -31.02 37.13 33.57
N LEU A 119 -30.68 36.96 32.28
CA LEU A 119 -30.18 38.06 31.43
C LEU A 119 -31.29 39.05 31.06
N ASP A 120 -32.51 38.59 30.73
CA ASP A 120 -33.67 39.47 30.52
C ASP A 120 -34.01 40.29 31.77
N SER A 121 -33.82 39.71 32.96
CA SER A 121 -34.04 40.40 34.22
C SER A 121 -32.97 41.47 34.48
N LEU A 122 -31.72 41.22 34.08
CA LEU A 122 -30.62 42.18 34.21
C LEU A 122 -30.74 43.29 33.17
N GLU A 123 -31.11 42.97 31.94
CA GLU A 123 -31.37 43.93 30.86
C GLU A 123 -32.46 44.92 31.24
N LYS A 124 -33.59 44.44 31.79
CA LYS A 124 -34.65 45.32 32.33
C LYS A 124 -34.20 46.17 33.52
N GLN A 125 -33.29 45.65 34.35
CA GLN A 125 -32.72 46.44 35.45
C GLN A 125 -31.77 47.52 34.94
N MET A 126 -30.97 47.23 33.91
CA MET A 126 -30.10 48.20 33.26
C MET A 126 -30.88 49.27 32.50
N GLU A 127 -31.94 48.89 31.79
CA GLU A 127 -32.84 49.82 31.08
C GLU A 127 -33.52 50.79 32.06
N LYS A 128 -34.05 50.28 33.18
CA LYS A 128 -34.62 51.13 34.24
C LYS A 128 -33.59 52.07 34.87
N ALA A 129 -32.38 51.59 35.14
CA ALA A 129 -31.32 52.43 35.69
C ALA A 129 -30.90 53.54 34.70
N HIS A 130 -30.94 53.24 33.40
CA HIS A 130 -30.67 54.21 32.34
C HIS A 130 -31.77 55.28 32.27
N GLU A 131 -33.04 54.88 32.25
CA GLU A 131 -34.18 55.83 32.27
C GLU A 131 -34.13 56.74 33.51
N ASP A 132 -33.80 56.20 34.68
CA ASP A 132 -33.72 56.99 35.91
C ASP A 132 -32.54 57.98 35.87
N SER A 133 -31.43 57.61 35.23
CA SER A 133 -30.31 58.52 34.97
C SER A 133 -30.69 59.64 33.99
N GLU A 134 -31.48 59.35 32.96
CA GLU A 134 -31.95 60.38 32.01
C GLU A 134 -32.91 61.37 32.67
N LYS A 135 -33.86 60.87 33.46
CA LYS A 135 -34.78 61.73 34.25
C LYS A 135 -34.03 62.65 35.21
N LEU A 136 -32.99 62.13 35.88
CA LEU A 136 -32.14 62.96 36.74
C LEU A 136 -31.41 64.03 35.92
N ARG A 137 -30.91 63.68 34.73
CA ARG A 137 -30.22 64.62 33.84
C ARG A 137 -31.15 65.73 33.35
N GLU A 138 -32.40 65.43 33.03
CA GLU A 138 -33.42 66.43 32.65
C GLU A 138 -33.68 67.45 33.76
N ILE A 139 -33.57 67.05 35.03
CA ILE A 139 -33.77 67.93 36.19
C ILE A 139 -32.50 68.73 36.51
N VAL A 140 -31.33 68.10 36.45
CA VAL A 140 -30.05 68.71 36.83
C VAL A 140 -29.61 69.76 35.80
N LEU A 141 -29.80 69.50 34.51
CA LEU A 141 -29.35 70.40 33.44
C LEU A 141 -29.93 71.83 33.50
N PRO A 142 -31.24 72.06 33.75
CA PRO A 142 -31.76 73.41 33.95
C PRO A 142 -31.27 74.04 35.26
N MET A 143 -31.05 73.25 36.32
CA MET A 143 -30.43 73.75 37.56
C MET A 143 -28.99 74.19 37.33
N GLU A 144 -28.20 73.44 36.56
CA GLU A 144 -26.84 73.81 36.17
C GLU A 144 -26.82 75.11 35.37
N GLN A 145 -27.74 75.28 34.41
CA GLN A 145 -27.90 76.51 33.64
C GLN A 145 -28.26 77.71 34.54
N GLU A 146 -29.17 77.53 35.50
CA GLU A 146 -29.53 78.59 36.45
C GLU A 146 -28.34 78.95 37.37
N ILE A 147 -27.58 77.95 37.84
CA ILE A 147 -26.36 78.17 38.61
C ILE A 147 -25.32 78.94 37.77
N GLU A 148 -25.13 78.60 36.50
CA GLU A 148 -24.24 79.30 35.57
C GLU A 148 -24.67 80.76 35.39
N GLU A 149 -25.97 81.01 35.21
CA GLU A 149 -26.52 82.36 35.11
C GLU A 149 -26.36 83.17 36.40
N LEU A 150 -26.61 82.55 37.55
CA LEU A 150 -26.45 83.17 38.86
C LEU A 150 -24.98 83.51 39.12
N LYS A 151 -24.06 82.59 38.78
CA LYS A 151 -22.61 82.85 38.80
C LYS A 151 -22.23 84.01 37.87
N ALA A 152 -22.75 84.05 36.65
CA ALA A 152 -22.49 85.14 35.70
C ALA A 152 -23.03 86.50 36.19
N LYS A 153 -24.24 86.53 36.79
CA LYS A 153 -24.84 87.73 37.39
C LYS A 153 -24.03 88.20 38.59
N LEU A 154 -23.54 87.29 39.43
CA LEU A 154 -22.66 87.59 40.55
C LEU A 154 -21.33 88.19 40.07
N LEU A 155 -20.71 87.59 39.04
CA LEU A 155 -19.48 88.09 38.43
C LEU A 155 -19.65 89.50 37.86
N LYS A 156 -20.80 89.78 37.24
CA LYS A 156 -21.15 91.07 36.65
C LYS A 156 -21.41 92.16 37.70
N LEU A 157 -21.98 91.80 38.86
CA LEU A 157 -22.12 92.73 40.00
C LEU A 157 -20.76 93.06 40.62
N LEU A 158 -19.85 92.08 40.66
CA LEU A 158 -18.46 92.30 41.09
C LEU A 158 -17.71 93.29 40.16
N SER A 159 -18.06 93.34 38.87
CA SER A 159 -17.47 94.27 37.88
C SER A 159 -18.07 95.70 37.85
N ARG A 160 -19.11 96.01 38.65
CA ARG A 160 -19.84 97.30 38.63
C ARG A 160 -19.58 98.17 39.86
N ASN A 161 -18.33 98.23 40.33
CA ASN A 161 -17.87 99.30 41.24
C ASN A 161 -16.77 100.11 40.56
N PRO A 162 -16.96 101.43 40.33
CA PRO A 162 -15.90 102.30 39.81
C PRO A 162 -15.18 103.02 40.96
N SER A 163 -13.85 102.90 41.06
CA SER A 163 -12.88 104.01 41.30
C SER A 163 -11.41 103.51 41.39
N PRO A 164 -10.45 104.15 40.66
CA PRO A 164 -8.98 103.90 40.66
C PRO A 164 -8.20 105.12 41.27
N PRO A 165 -6.86 105.36 41.11
CA PRO A 165 -5.75 104.53 40.57
C PRO A 165 -4.45 104.51 41.45
N LEU A 166 -3.59 103.50 41.25
CA LEU A 166 -2.15 103.57 40.87
C LEU A 166 -1.34 102.37 41.38
N GLU A 167 -0.61 101.79 40.43
CA GLU A 167 0.43 100.75 40.45
C GLU A 167 1.61 101.05 41.43
N PRO A 168 2.64 100.19 41.62
CA PRO A 168 2.92 98.88 41.00
C PRO A 168 3.38 97.76 41.97
N LEU A 169 3.43 96.54 41.41
CA LEU A 169 4.38 95.46 41.72
C LEU A 169 4.22 94.64 43.03
N GLU A 170 4.40 93.34 42.83
CA GLU A 170 4.81 92.27 43.77
C GLU A 170 3.72 91.51 44.55
N GLU A 171 3.13 90.52 43.86
CA GLU A 171 2.71 89.24 44.44
C GLU A 171 3.92 88.28 44.57
N PRO A 172 3.89 87.22 45.40
CA PRO A 172 3.79 87.28 46.86
C PRO A 172 4.76 86.27 47.53
N SER A 173 5.47 86.67 48.60
CA SER A 173 6.13 85.70 49.47
C SER A 173 5.11 85.04 50.39
N GLY A 174 5.16 83.72 50.47
CA GLY A 174 4.32 82.93 51.37
C GLY A 174 4.58 83.22 52.85
N ASP A 175 3.60 82.87 53.67
CA ASP A 175 3.76 81.92 54.78
C ASP A 175 2.38 81.62 55.38
N GLY A 176 2.13 80.35 55.66
CA GLY A 176 0.85 79.84 56.13
C GLY A 176 0.73 78.32 55.97
N GLY A 177 1.73 77.57 56.46
CA GLY A 177 1.63 76.10 56.63
C GLY A 177 0.64 75.72 57.74
N PRO A 178 0.71 74.52 58.34
CA PRO A 178 1.15 73.21 57.87
C PRO A 178 0.03 72.18 58.17
N ALA A 179 -0.79 71.81 57.19
CA ALA A 179 -1.85 70.82 57.44
C ALA A 179 -2.20 69.92 56.25
N ALA A 180 -1.54 70.09 55.09
CA ALA A 180 -1.80 69.29 53.89
C ALA A 180 -0.58 68.51 53.37
N GLU A 181 0.53 68.47 54.14
CA GLU A 181 1.76 67.72 53.82
C GLU A 181 1.80 66.31 54.45
N ALA A 182 0.70 65.56 54.39
CA ALA A 182 0.67 64.20 54.94
C ALA A 182 0.09 63.13 53.99
N PHE A 183 -0.06 63.42 52.69
CA PHE A 183 -0.57 62.41 51.74
C PHE A 183 0.11 62.36 50.37
N ALA A 184 1.25 63.04 50.19
CA ALA A 184 2.01 63.01 48.93
C ALA A 184 3.47 62.60 49.16
N HIS A 185 3.66 61.39 49.70
CA HIS A 185 4.94 60.68 49.60
C HIS A 185 4.69 59.31 48.98
N ASN A 186 4.47 59.30 47.67
CA ASN A 186 4.92 58.24 46.75
C ASN A 186 4.53 58.60 45.32
N CYS A 187 5.51 58.42 44.43
CA CYS A 187 5.48 58.55 42.97
C CYS A 187 5.86 59.93 42.43
N ASP A 188 7.18 60.13 42.41
CA ASP A 188 7.92 60.73 41.31
C ASP A 188 7.36 60.31 39.94
N ASP A 189 7.13 61.25 39.03
CA ASP A 189 8.06 61.52 37.92
C ASP A 189 7.49 62.51 36.89
N GLY A 190 8.32 63.51 36.56
CA GLY A 190 8.53 63.94 35.18
C GLY A 190 7.49 64.85 34.51
N ALA A 191 7.58 66.16 34.73
CA ALA A 191 7.40 67.12 33.64
C ALA A 191 7.95 68.50 33.98
N SER A 192 9.00 68.93 33.28
CA SER A 192 9.09 70.22 32.55
C SER A 192 10.56 70.56 32.29
N ILE A 193 10.95 70.91 31.06
CA ILE A 193 10.97 72.30 30.55
C ILE A 193 11.56 72.38 29.12
N SER A 194 10.84 73.10 28.26
CA SER A 194 11.30 74.12 27.28
C SER A 194 12.53 73.88 26.39
N SER A 195 12.36 74.11 25.07
CA SER A 195 12.95 75.31 24.42
C SER A 195 12.51 75.46 22.95
N PHE A 196 12.21 76.70 22.59
CA PHE A 196 11.88 77.23 21.28
C PHE A 196 13.14 77.41 20.41
N SER A 197 13.02 77.26 19.09
CA SER A 197 13.71 78.13 18.11
C SER A 197 13.07 78.02 16.74
N LEU A 198 12.62 79.17 16.27
CA LEU A 198 12.05 79.46 14.95
C LEU A 198 13.20 79.83 14.00
N GLY A 199 13.24 79.24 12.80
CA GLY A 199 13.92 79.88 11.66
C GLY A 199 14.58 78.94 10.63
N GLY A 200 14.16 79.09 9.37
CA GLY A 200 15.07 79.00 8.22
C GLY A 200 14.91 77.78 7.31
N ALA A 201 14.20 77.98 6.20
CA ALA A 201 14.17 77.09 5.04
C ALA A 201 15.54 76.94 4.35
N GLY A 202 15.80 75.76 3.78
CA GLY A 202 16.93 75.49 2.88
C GLY A 202 16.85 74.09 2.27
N SER A 203 16.71 74.03 0.95
CA SER A 203 16.34 72.90 0.09
C SER A 203 17.36 71.74 -0.05
N SER A 204 16.87 70.69 -0.74
CA SER A 204 17.56 69.68 -1.58
C SER A 204 18.17 68.45 -0.88
N ALA A 205 17.58 67.26 -1.04
CA ALA A 205 17.82 66.25 -2.11
C ALA A 205 19.20 65.55 -1.91
N SER A 206 19.40 64.21 -1.88
CA SER A 206 18.71 63.08 -2.53
C SER A 206 19.27 61.74 -1.97
N LEU A 207 18.37 60.79 -1.60
CA LEU A 207 18.30 59.33 -1.95
C LEU A 207 19.53 58.36 -1.80
N PRO A 208 19.36 57.00 -1.87
CA PRO A 208 18.31 56.09 -1.34
C PRO A 208 18.80 54.67 -0.89
N ARG A 209 17.83 53.78 -0.55
CA ARG A 209 17.79 52.28 -0.49
C ARG A 209 17.70 51.70 0.95
N SER A 210 16.82 50.74 1.26
CA SER A 210 16.03 49.82 0.43
C SER A 210 14.70 49.45 1.08
N ARG A 211 13.68 49.35 0.21
CA ARG A 211 12.29 48.95 0.44
C ARG A 211 12.16 47.52 0.95
N GLN A 212 11.32 47.33 1.97
CA GLN A 212 10.50 46.14 2.14
C GLN A 212 9.07 46.55 1.75
N GLY A 213 8.50 45.87 0.76
CA GLY A 213 7.22 46.24 0.16
C GLY A 213 6.08 46.12 1.16
N LEU A 214 5.42 47.23 1.44
CA LEU A 214 4.12 47.26 2.11
C LEU A 214 3.02 47.04 1.06
N SER A 215 1.98 46.33 1.48
CA SER A 215 0.80 45.95 0.69
C SER A 215 0.01 47.20 0.24
N PRO A 216 -0.66 47.19 -0.94
CA PRO A 216 -1.42 48.33 -1.47
C PRO A 216 -2.46 48.92 -0.52
N GLU A 217 -2.98 48.12 0.42
CA GLU A 217 -4.00 48.55 1.40
C GLU A 217 -3.43 49.49 2.49
N GLN A 218 -2.10 49.53 2.66
CA GLN A 218 -1.43 50.33 3.68
C GLN A 218 -1.11 51.76 3.20
N GLU A 219 -1.22 52.04 1.90
CA GLU A 219 -1.00 53.36 1.31
C GLU A 219 -2.26 54.25 1.41
N GLU A 220 -3.45 53.63 1.38
CA GLU A 220 -4.73 54.33 1.54
C GLU A 220 -4.95 54.82 2.99
N THR A 221 -4.42 54.09 3.98
CA THR A 221 -4.52 54.48 5.40
C THR A 221 -3.59 55.65 5.77
N ALA A 222 -2.45 55.81 5.10
CA ALA A 222 -1.55 56.94 5.32
C ALA A 222 -2.10 58.26 4.74
N SER A 223 -2.88 58.21 3.66
CA SER A 223 -3.48 59.38 3.02
C SER A 223 -4.58 60.06 3.83
N LEU A 224 -5.23 59.33 4.75
CA LEU A 224 -6.34 59.86 5.57
C LEU A 224 -5.88 60.66 6.79
N VAL A 225 -4.59 60.60 7.15
CA VAL A 225 -4.02 61.32 8.31
C VAL A 225 -3.64 62.77 7.94
N SER A 226 -3.66 63.14 6.66
CA SER A 226 -3.20 64.46 6.18
C SER A 226 -4.22 65.60 6.26
N THR A 227 -5.45 65.37 6.75
CA THR A 227 -6.47 66.42 6.93
C THR A 227 -6.83 66.57 8.40
N GLY A 228 -5.87 67.05 9.19
CA GLY A 228 -6.06 67.38 10.60
C GLY A 228 -6.78 68.72 10.78
N THR A 229 -8.03 68.68 11.26
CA THR A 229 -8.51 69.68 12.22
C THR A 229 -7.94 69.30 13.58
N LEU A 230 -7.19 70.22 14.20
CA LEU A 230 -6.68 70.10 15.57
C LEU A 230 -7.84 69.91 16.57
N VAL A 231 -8.19 68.66 16.84
CA VAL A 231 -9.02 68.27 17.97
C VAL A 231 -8.07 67.93 19.13
N PRO A 232 -8.26 68.49 20.34
CA PRO A 232 -7.47 68.12 21.51
C PRO A 232 -7.45 66.60 21.70
N GLU A 233 -6.30 66.04 22.12
CA GLU A 233 -5.99 64.60 22.22
C GLU A 233 -6.98 63.71 23.03
N GLY A 234 -8.08 64.27 23.55
CA GLY A 234 -9.08 63.56 24.36
C GLY A 234 -10.32 63.05 23.61
N ILE A 235 -10.50 63.29 22.31
CA ILE A 235 -11.74 62.91 21.61
C ILE A 235 -11.44 62.33 20.21
N TYR A 236 -10.65 61.27 20.13
CA TYR A 236 -10.65 60.41 18.94
C TYR A 236 -11.87 59.49 19.00
N LEU A 237 -12.95 59.84 18.31
CA LEU A 237 -14.06 58.90 18.06
C LEU A 237 -13.74 58.09 16.79
N PRO A 238 -13.56 56.76 16.90
CA PRO A 238 -13.39 55.92 15.72
C PRO A 238 -14.66 55.95 14.86
N PRO A 239 -14.53 55.84 13.52
CA PRO A 239 -15.68 55.79 12.61
C PRO A 239 -16.68 54.69 12.99
N PRO A 240 -17.98 54.84 12.69
CA PRO A 240 -18.98 53.82 13.01
C PRO A 240 -18.58 52.44 12.47
N GLY A 241 -18.58 51.43 13.34
CA GLY A 241 -18.15 50.07 13.03
C GLY A 241 -16.68 49.75 13.33
N TYR A 242 -15.88 50.74 13.77
CA TYR A 242 -14.49 50.55 14.17
C TYR A 242 -14.35 50.67 15.69
N GLN A 243 -13.69 49.69 16.30
CA GLN A 243 -13.42 49.67 17.73
C GLN A 243 -11.93 49.99 17.96
N LEU A 244 -11.64 50.89 18.89
CA LEU A 244 -10.28 51.11 19.37
C LEU A 244 -9.81 49.85 20.10
N VAL A 245 -8.82 49.19 19.54
CA VAL A 245 -8.18 48.02 20.14
C VAL A 245 -6.98 48.51 20.94
N PRO A 246 -6.88 48.20 22.24
CA PRO A 246 -5.70 48.55 23.02
C PRO A 246 -4.47 47.78 22.54
N ASP A 247 -3.28 48.37 22.70
CA ASP A 247 -2.02 47.87 22.11
C ASP A 247 -1.71 46.41 22.47
N ASN A 248 -2.03 45.98 23.68
CA ASN A 248 -1.85 44.60 24.13
C ASN A 248 -2.71 43.59 23.34
N GLN A 249 -3.96 43.94 23.03
CA GLN A 249 -4.85 43.10 22.22
C GLN A 249 -4.43 43.10 20.75
N TRP A 250 -3.91 44.23 20.25
CA TRP A 250 -3.35 44.31 18.90
C TRP A 250 -2.09 43.45 18.74
N GLU A 251 -1.18 43.49 19.71
CA GLU A 251 0.02 42.64 19.75
C GLU A 251 -0.33 41.16 19.82
N GLN A 252 -1.35 40.80 20.60
CA GLN A 252 -1.86 39.43 20.70
C GLN A 252 -2.44 38.95 19.36
N LEU A 253 -3.32 39.73 18.73
CA LEU A 253 -3.89 39.41 17.42
C LEU A 253 -2.81 39.32 16.32
N GLN A 254 -1.79 40.17 16.39
CA GLN A 254 -0.62 40.10 15.51
C GLN A 254 0.19 38.81 15.72
N ALA A 255 0.36 38.36 16.97
CA ALA A 255 1.04 37.11 17.27
C ALA A 255 0.21 35.89 16.79
N GLU A 256 -1.10 35.89 17.04
CA GLU A 256 -2.04 34.88 16.55
C GLU A 256 -2.06 34.83 15.02
N GLY A 257 -2.12 35.99 14.35
CA GLY A 257 -2.04 36.09 12.90
C GLY A 257 -0.72 35.54 12.33
N ARG A 258 0.41 35.85 12.97
CA ARG A 258 1.71 35.27 12.59
C ARG A 258 1.78 33.76 12.82
N GLN A 259 1.10 33.26 13.85
CA GLN A 259 1.06 31.82 14.11
C GLN A 259 0.20 31.11 13.07
N LEU A 260 -1.01 31.60 12.81
CA LEU A 260 -1.89 31.08 11.77
C LEU A 260 -1.25 31.12 10.38
N GLN A 261 -0.46 32.16 10.09
CA GLN A 261 0.32 32.25 8.85
C GLN A 261 1.32 31.10 8.74
N LYS A 262 2.08 30.81 9.82
CA LYS A 262 3.03 29.69 9.84
C LYS A 262 2.33 28.34 9.72
N ASP A 263 1.19 28.19 10.39
CA ASP A 263 0.40 26.96 10.35
C ASP A 263 -0.17 26.73 8.94
N LEU A 264 -0.68 27.78 8.29
CA LEU A 264 -1.13 27.73 6.90
C LEU A 264 0.01 27.36 5.94
N GLU A 265 1.20 27.94 6.13
CA GLU A 265 2.38 27.57 5.36
C GLU A 265 2.78 26.11 5.59
N SER A 266 2.71 25.61 6.83
CA SER A 266 2.98 24.20 7.14
C SER A 266 2.01 23.26 6.43
N VAL A 267 0.71 23.51 6.56
CA VAL A 267 -0.34 22.73 5.89
C VAL A 267 -0.19 22.81 4.37
N SER A 268 0.21 23.95 3.81
CA SER A 268 0.46 24.08 2.37
C SER A 268 1.64 23.21 1.90
N ARG A 269 2.71 23.10 2.69
CA ARG A 269 3.85 22.22 2.39
C ARG A 269 3.44 20.75 2.46
N GLU A 270 2.71 20.36 3.51
CA GLU A 270 2.19 18.98 3.65
C GLU A 270 1.27 18.61 2.48
N ARG A 271 0.39 19.53 2.06
CA ARG A 271 -0.44 19.33 0.86
C ARG A 271 0.41 19.07 -0.38
N ASP A 272 1.44 19.89 -0.60
CA ASP A 272 2.30 19.77 -1.78
C ASP A 272 3.10 18.46 -1.76
N GLU A 273 3.58 18.03 -0.60
CA GLU A 273 4.25 16.74 -0.40
C GLU A 273 3.31 15.56 -0.69
N LEU A 274 2.08 15.59 -0.19
CA LEU A 274 1.07 14.56 -0.46
C LEU A 274 0.67 14.54 -1.93
N GLN A 275 0.50 15.70 -2.56
CA GLN A 275 0.13 15.80 -3.97
C GLN A 275 1.24 15.23 -4.87
N GLU A 276 2.49 15.52 -4.55
CA GLU A 276 3.63 14.96 -5.26
C GLU A 276 3.82 13.46 -4.97
N GLY A 277 3.55 13.01 -3.74
CA GLY A 277 3.52 11.58 -3.38
C GLY A 277 2.47 10.81 -4.19
N LEU A 278 1.25 11.35 -4.31
CA LEU A 278 0.19 10.79 -5.14
C LEU A 278 0.56 10.76 -6.62
N ARG A 279 1.22 11.82 -7.10
CA ARG A 279 1.70 11.89 -8.49
C ARG A 279 2.71 10.76 -8.76
N ARG A 280 3.71 10.58 -7.89
CA ARG A 280 4.72 9.53 -8.02
C ARG A 280 4.11 8.13 -7.97
N SER A 281 3.21 7.87 -7.02
CA SER A 281 2.56 6.56 -6.91
C SER A 281 1.69 6.24 -8.13
N THR A 282 1.02 7.25 -8.70
CA THR A 282 0.24 7.11 -9.93
C THR A 282 1.14 6.79 -11.13
N GLU A 283 2.28 7.47 -11.25
CA GLU A 283 3.27 7.21 -12.30
C GLU A 283 3.88 5.81 -12.18
N ASP A 284 4.21 5.36 -10.96
CA ASP A 284 4.78 4.04 -10.73
C ASP A 284 3.75 2.92 -10.96
N CYS A 285 2.50 3.13 -10.56
CA CYS A 285 1.38 2.25 -10.89
C CYS A 285 1.22 2.13 -12.43
N ALA A 286 1.28 3.26 -13.16
CA ALA A 286 1.19 3.25 -14.61
C ALA A 286 2.35 2.47 -15.27
N LYS A 287 3.59 2.63 -14.77
CA LYS A 287 4.75 1.86 -15.26
C LYS A 287 4.58 0.36 -15.00
N GLN A 288 4.12 -0.03 -13.81
CA GLN A 288 3.86 -1.43 -13.47
C GLN A 288 2.77 -2.02 -14.37
N MET A 289 1.66 -1.31 -14.58
CA MET A 289 0.62 -1.71 -15.52
C MET A 289 1.16 -1.87 -16.95
N GLN A 290 2.05 -0.98 -17.38
CA GLN A 290 2.65 -1.05 -18.72
C GLN A 290 3.52 -2.29 -18.90
N VAL A 291 4.30 -2.67 -17.89
CA VAL A 291 5.09 -3.92 -17.90
C VAL A 291 4.17 -5.14 -17.96
N LEU A 292 3.12 -5.18 -17.14
CA LEU A 292 2.16 -6.29 -17.15
C LEU A 292 1.44 -6.40 -18.50
N LEU A 293 1.03 -5.29 -19.10
CA LEU A 293 0.43 -5.27 -20.43
C LEU A 293 1.39 -5.80 -21.49
N ALA A 294 2.66 -5.41 -21.46
CA ALA A 294 3.67 -5.93 -22.38
C ALA A 294 3.88 -7.44 -22.19
N GLN A 295 3.89 -7.94 -20.95
CA GLN A 295 4.02 -9.35 -20.65
C GLN A 295 2.81 -10.16 -21.16
N VAL A 296 1.59 -9.64 -20.98
CA VAL A 296 0.37 -10.26 -21.53
C VAL A 296 0.40 -10.29 -23.06
N GLN A 297 0.79 -9.19 -23.71
CA GLN A 297 0.91 -9.15 -25.16
C GLN A 297 1.92 -10.18 -25.69
N ASN A 298 3.06 -10.34 -24.99
CA ASN A 298 4.07 -11.33 -25.35
C ASN A 298 3.56 -12.77 -25.17
N SER A 299 2.90 -13.07 -24.05
CA SER A 299 2.35 -14.41 -23.81
C SER A 299 1.24 -14.76 -24.81
N GLU A 300 0.38 -13.81 -25.17
CA GLU A 300 -0.61 -13.99 -26.22
C GLU A 300 0.03 -14.25 -27.59
N GLN A 301 1.08 -13.50 -27.94
CA GLN A 301 1.80 -13.72 -29.20
C GLN A 301 2.44 -15.12 -29.22
N LEU A 302 3.05 -15.55 -28.12
CA LEU A 302 3.59 -16.90 -27.98
C LEU A 302 2.48 -17.95 -28.15
N LEU A 303 1.33 -17.79 -27.51
CA LEU A 303 0.19 -18.71 -27.65
C LEU A 303 -0.30 -18.79 -29.10
N ARG A 304 -0.38 -17.66 -29.81
CA ARG A 304 -0.72 -17.65 -31.25
C ARG A 304 0.31 -18.43 -32.08
N THR A 305 1.60 -18.28 -31.80
CA THR A 305 2.64 -19.04 -32.50
C THR A 305 2.57 -20.54 -32.19
N LEU A 306 2.38 -20.91 -30.92
CA LEU A 306 2.25 -22.30 -30.50
C LEU A 306 1.02 -22.96 -31.16
N GLN A 307 -0.12 -22.27 -31.15
CA GLN A 307 -1.32 -22.72 -31.87
C GLN A 307 -1.03 -23.00 -33.34
N GLY A 308 -0.32 -22.08 -34.03
CA GLY A 308 0.12 -22.29 -35.40
C GLY A 308 1.02 -23.51 -35.59
N THR A 309 1.99 -23.72 -34.69
CA THR A 309 2.88 -24.91 -34.77
C THR A 309 2.15 -26.22 -34.53
N VAL A 310 1.16 -26.24 -33.63
CA VAL A 310 0.33 -27.42 -33.36
C VAL A 310 -0.56 -27.74 -34.55
N SER A 311 -1.21 -26.75 -35.16
CA SER A 311 -2.00 -26.95 -36.38
C SER A 311 -1.14 -27.52 -37.52
N GLN A 312 0.06 -26.99 -37.72
CA GLN A 312 1.00 -27.51 -38.72
C GLN A 312 1.47 -28.94 -38.40
N ALA A 313 1.79 -29.23 -37.14
CA ALA A 313 2.19 -30.58 -36.74
C ALA A 313 1.04 -31.58 -36.94
N GLN A 314 -0.19 -31.18 -36.61
CA GLN A 314 -1.40 -31.96 -36.85
C GLN A 314 -1.61 -32.24 -38.34
N GLU A 315 -1.46 -31.25 -39.22
CA GLU A 315 -1.55 -31.45 -40.68
C GLU A 315 -0.49 -32.44 -41.18
N ARG A 316 0.75 -32.35 -40.68
CA ARG A 316 1.82 -33.31 -41.06
C ARG A 316 1.49 -34.73 -40.65
N VAL A 317 0.98 -34.94 -39.43
CA VAL A 317 0.58 -36.27 -38.96
C VAL A 317 -0.59 -36.80 -39.78
N GLN A 318 -1.57 -35.95 -40.13
CA GLN A 318 -2.68 -36.34 -41.01
C GLN A 318 -2.19 -36.80 -42.39
N LEU A 319 -1.22 -36.09 -42.97
CA LEU A 319 -0.60 -36.48 -44.25
C LEU A 319 0.13 -37.82 -44.13
N GLN A 320 0.95 -38.03 -43.09
CA GLN A 320 1.65 -39.30 -42.86
C GLN A 320 0.68 -40.47 -42.66
N MET A 321 -0.43 -40.25 -41.93
CA MET A 321 -1.47 -41.25 -41.76
C MET A 321 -2.17 -41.59 -43.10
N ALA A 322 -2.40 -40.60 -43.96
CA ALA A 322 -2.94 -40.84 -45.29
C ALA A 322 -1.97 -41.65 -46.16
N GLU A 323 -0.68 -41.31 -46.15
CA GLU A 323 0.37 -42.06 -46.85
C GLU A 323 0.45 -43.51 -46.39
N LEU A 324 0.48 -43.75 -45.07
CA LEU A 324 0.47 -45.09 -44.49
C LEU A 324 -0.78 -45.88 -44.89
N ALA A 325 -1.96 -45.25 -44.88
CA ALA A 325 -3.20 -45.89 -45.31
C ALA A 325 -3.16 -46.28 -46.79
N THR A 326 -2.60 -45.42 -47.66
CA THR A 326 -2.43 -45.76 -49.08
C THR A 326 -1.43 -46.89 -49.29
N SER A 327 -0.29 -46.85 -48.60
CA SER A 327 0.73 -47.93 -48.63
C SER A 327 0.16 -49.26 -48.16
N HIS A 328 -0.57 -49.27 -47.04
CA HIS A 328 -1.26 -50.46 -46.53
C HIS A 328 -2.28 -51.00 -47.53
N LYS A 329 -3.08 -50.13 -48.18
CA LYS A 329 -3.98 -50.55 -49.25
C LYS A 329 -3.20 -51.21 -50.40
N CYS A 330 -2.12 -50.60 -50.89
CA CYS A 330 -1.30 -51.16 -51.97
C CYS A 330 -0.72 -52.53 -51.60
N LEU A 331 -0.10 -52.65 -50.42
CA LEU A 331 0.44 -53.92 -49.91
C LEU A 331 -0.64 -54.99 -49.77
N HIS A 332 -1.83 -54.63 -49.29
CA HIS A 332 -2.95 -55.56 -49.19
C HIS A 332 -3.38 -56.11 -50.56
N HIS A 333 -3.47 -55.25 -51.58
CA HIS A 333 -3.78 -55.70 -52.94
C HIS A 333 -2.68 -56.62 -53.48
N GLU A 334 -1.41 -56.30 -53.23
CA GLU A 334 -0.28 -57.12 -53.69
C GLU A 334 -0.23 -58.48 -53.00
N VAL A 335 -0.45 -58.52 -51.68
CA VAL A 335 -0.56 -59.79 -50.92
C VAL A 335 -1.73 -60.61 -51.44
N LYS A 336 -2.89 -59.99 -51.72
CA LYS A 336 -4.05 -60.68 -52.29
C LYS A 336 -3.71 -61.27 -53.66
N ARG A 337 -3.08 -60.49 -54.55
CA ARG A 337 -2.64 -60.93 -55.87
C ARG A 337 -1.66 -62.11 -55.79
N LEU A 338 -0.64 -62.01 -54.94
CA LEU A 338 0.34 -63.10 -54.73
C LEU A 338 -0.32 -64.35 -54.14
N ASN A 339 -1.33 -64.21 -53.28
CA ASN A 339 -2.06 -65.34 -52.72
C ASN A 339 -2.92 -66.04 -53.79
N GLU A 340 -3.57 -65.28 -54.66
CA GLU A 340 -4.31 -65.80 -55.82
C GLU A 340 -3.36 -66.53 -56.80
N GLU A 341 -2.18 -65.96 -57.08
CA GLU A 341 -1.13 -66.57 -57.91
C GLU A 341 -0.60 -67.87 -57.30
N ASN A 342 -0.30 -67.90 -56.00
CA ASN A 342 0.11 -69.11 -55.28
C ASN A 342 -0.98 -70.20 -55.28
N GLN A 343 -2.25 -69.83 -55.19
CA GLN A 343 -3.36 -70.78 -55.31
C GLN A 343 -3.45 -71.34 -56.74
N GLY A 344 -3.26 -70.50 -57.76
CA GLY A 344 -3.20 -70.90 -59.17
C GLY A 344 -2.07 -71.90 -59.42
N LEU A 345 -0.85 -71.60 -58.97
CA LEU A 345 0.32 -72.49 -59.11
C LEU A 345 0.11 -73.83 -58.38
N ARG A 346 -0.57 -73.83 -57.23
CA ARG A 346 -0.95 -75.07 -56.53
C ARG A 346 -2.01 -75.87 -57.28
N ALA A 347 -2.94 -75.20 -57.96
CA ALA A 347 -3.96 -75.86 -58.78
C ALA A 347 -3.37 -76.44 -60.08
N GLU A 348 -2.37 -75.78 -60.67
CA GLU A 348 -1.62 -76.29 -61.84
C GLU A 348 -0.71 -77.47 -61.51
N HIS A 349 -0.28 -77.61 -60.25
CA HIS A 349 0.54 -78.74 -59.78
C HIS A 349 -0.25 -80.02 -59.45
N LEU A 350 -1.58 -80.04 -59.62
CA LEU A 350 -2.38 -81.28 -59.60
C LEU A 350 -2.63 -81.79 -61.03
N PRO A 351 -1.97 -82.86 -61.50
CA PRO A 351 -2.28 -83.43 -62.80
C PRO A 351 -3.58 -84.26 -62.74
N SER A 352 -4.56 -83.81 -63.52
CA SER A 352 -5.68 -84.60 -64.01
C SER A 352 -5.22 -85.46 -65.20
N SER A 353 -5.25 -86.80 -65.06
CA SER A 353 -5.50 -87.81 -66.12
C SER A 353 -5.53 -89.24 -65.49
N VAL A 354 -6.67 -89.91 -65.22
CA VAL A 354 -7.58 -90.74 -66.10
C VAL A 354 -7.50 -92.26 -65.70
N PRO A 355 -8.47 -93.18 -65.95
CA PRO A 355 -9.74 -93.42 -65.23
C PRO A 355 -9.99 -94.91 -64.77
N GLN A 356 -11.02 -95.11 -63.94
CA GLN A 356 -11.89 -96.30 -63.72
C GLN A 356 -11.37 -97.76 -63.89
N SER A 357 -11.54 -98.56 -62.82
CA SER A 357 -12.23 -99.87 -62.86
C SER A 357 -12.79 -100.20 -61.47
N LEU A 358 -14.09 -100.51 -61.42
CA LEU A 358 -14.91 -100.86 -60.24
C LEU A 358 -14.36 -102.06 -59.44
N GLU A 359 -14.51 -102.05 -58.12
CA GLU A 359 -15.54 -102.83 -57.41
C GLU A 359 -15.59 -102.52 -55.90
N GLN A 360 -16.82 -102.55 -55.39
CA GLN A 360 -17.32 -102.21 -54.05
C GLN A 360 -16.64 -102.98 -52.90
N LEU A 361 -16.33 -102.30 -51.78
CA LEU A 361 -17.09 -102.38 -50.50
C LEU A 361 -16.41 -101.56 -49.39
N GLU A 362 -17.26 -100.90 -48.61
CA GLU A 362 -17.08 -100.05 -47.43
C GLU A 362 -16.01 -100.57 -46.43
N GLY A 363 -15.32 -99.76 -45.62
CA GLY A 363 -15.42 -98.35 -45.29
C GLY A 363 -14.59 -98.08 -44.02
N GLU A 364 -14.11 -96.84 -43.93
CA GLU A 364 -13.52 -96.16 -42.77
C GLU A 364 -12.07 -96.52 -42.37
N ASP A 365 -11.14 -95.72 -42.93
CA ASP A 365 -9.90 -95.40 -42.23
C ASP A 365 -9.58 -93.89 -42.35
N GLU A 366 -9.20 -93.34 -41.20
CA GLU A 366 -8.32 -92.20 -40.92
C GLU A 366 -8.36 -90.88 -41.72
N SER A 367 -8.64 -89.79 -40.97
CA SER A 367 -7.80 -88.57 -40.86
C SER A 367 -7.72 -87.63 -42.11
N LEU A 368 -7.97 -86.31 -42.13
CA LEU A 368 -7.79 -85.18 -41.20
C LEU A 368 -8.61 -83.97 -41.73
N PRO A 369 -9.52 -83.37 -40.94
CA PRO A 369 -10.06 -82.04 -41.20
C PRO A 369 -9.55 -81.07 -40.12
N SER A 370 -8.46 -80.32 -40.35
CA SER A 370 -8.06 -79.28 -39.38
C SER A 370 -7.42 -78.02 -39.97
N SER A 371 -6.61 -78.10 -41.02
CA SER A 371 -5.87 -76.91 -41.52
C SER A 371 -6.72 -75.94 -42.38
N THR A 372 -7.67 -76.47 -43.16
CA THR A 372 -8.50 -75.67 -44.09
C THR A 372 -9.72 -75.02 -43.43
N GLN A 373 -10.13 -75.48 -42.24
CA GLN A 373 -11.21 -74.89 -41.45
C GLN A 373 -10.72 -73.72 -40.59
N VAL A 374 -9.53 -73.84 -39.99
CA VAL A 374 -8.91 -72.76 -39.19
C VAL A 374 -8.60 -71.54 -40.06
N SER A 375 -8.07 -71.76 -41.27
CA SER A 375 -7.81 -70.67 -42.24
C SER A 375 -9.09 -69.97 -42.71
N ARG A 376 -10.20 -70.73 -42.85
CA ARG A 376 -11.53 -70.17 -43.19
C ARG A 376 -12.13 -69.38 -42.02
N ALA A 377 -11.98 -69.86 -40.79
CA ALA A 377 -12.44 -69.18 -39.59
C ALA A 377 -11.66 -67.86 -39.34
N TRP A 378 -10.35 -67.86 -39.59
CA TRP A 378 -9.52 -66.66 -39.53
C TRP A 378 -9.89 -65.62 -40.60
N ALA A 379 -10.15 -66.06 -41.84
CA ALA A 379 -10.60 -65.18 -42.91
C ALA A 379 -11.98 -64.57 -42.65
N GLN A 380 -12.93 -65.34 -42.09
CA GLN A 380 -14.25 -64.83 -41.70
C GLN A 380 -14.17 -63.83 -40.54
N ARG A 381 -13.28 -64.06 -39.57
CA ARG A 381 -13.05 -63.15 -38.43
C ARG A 381 -12.33 -61.86 -38.84
N ALA A 382 -11.41 -61.94 -39.79
CA ALA A 382 -10.74 -60.77 -40.38
C ALA A 382 -11.72 -59.92 -41.21
N LEU A 383 -12.62 -60.55 -41.98
CA LEU A 383 -13.67 -59.83 -42.72
C LEU A 383 -14.69 -59.17 -41.80
N GLY A 384 -15.09 -59.82 -40.70
CA GLY A 384 -15.96 -59.21 -39.68
C GLY A 384 -15.36 -57.96 -39.03
N ASN A 385 -14.05 -57.96 -38.76
CA ASN A 385 -13.33 -56.81 -38.21
C ASN A 385 -13.15 -55.69 -39.25
N LEU A 386 -13.01 -56.03 -40.54
CA LEU A 386 -12.83 -55.08 -41.63
C LEU A 386 -14.09 -54.25 -41.92
N TRP A 387 -15.29 -54.83 -41.73
CA TRP A 387 -16.58 -54.15 -41.89
C TRP A 387 -17.04 -53.41 -40.62
N ALA A 388 -16.53 -53.77 -39.43
CA ALA A 388 -16.87 -53.12 -38.17
C ALA A 388 -16.12 -51.78 -37.95
N LEU A 389 -14.88 -51.67 -38.41
CA LEU A 389 -14.03 -50.48 -38.23
C LEU A 389 -14.52 -49.21 -38.96
N PRO A 390 -15.03 -49.26 -40.21
CA PRO A 390 -15.57 -48.08 -40.87
C PRO A 390 -16.96 -47.66 -40.33
N PHE A 391 -17.81 -48.61 -39.92
CA PHE A 391 -19.13 -48.32 -39.32
C PHE A 391 -19.01 -47.64 -37.94
N GLN A 392 -17.95 -47.98 -37.18
CA GLN A 392 -17.65 -47.34 -35.90
C GLN A 392 -16.93 -45.98 -36.06
N ALA A 393 -16.17 -45.80 -37.15
CA ALA A 393 -15.55 -44.53 -37.52
C ALA A 393 -16.57 -43.50 -38.05
N GLU A 394 -17.56 -43.92 -38.85
CA GLU A 394 -18.60 -43.02 -39.38
C GLU A 394 -19.56 -42.50 -38.29
N GLN A 395 -19.92 -43.29 -37.27
CA GLN A 395 -20.71 -42.82 -36.12
C GLN A 395 -19.96 -41.81 -35.24
N SER A 396 -18.63 -41.85 -35.24
CA SER A 396 -17.78 -40.94 -34.45
C SER A 396 -17.57 -39.57 -35.13
N ILE A 397 -17.72 -39.52 -36.46
CA ILE A 397 -17.45 -38.32 -37.28
C ILE A 397 -18.69 -37.43 -37.43
N TRP A 398 -19.89 -38.00 -37.54
CA TRP A 398 -21.13 -37.21 -37.70
C TRP A 398 -21.93 -36.98 -36.39
N GLY A 399 -21.50 -37.58 -35.28
CA GLY A 399 -22.06 -37.33 -33.94
C GLY A 399 -21.41 -36.18 -33.16
N SER A 400 -20.42 -35.48 -33.73
CA SER A 400 -19.63 -34.44 -33.05
C SER A 400 -20.16 -33.03 -33.29
N GLY A 401 -21.44 -32.81 -33.01
CA GLY A 401 -22.00 -31.46 -32.95
C GLY A 401 -21.55 -30.65 -31.72
N ASP A 402 -20.85 -31.27 -30.75
CA ASP A 402 -20.67 -30.66 -29.43
C ASP A 402 -19.30 -30.93 -28.76
N ARG A 403 -18.24 -31.12 -29.56
CA ARG A 403 -16.88 -31.38 -29.05
C ARG A 403 -15.80 -30.28 -29.26
N PRO A 404 -16.08 -28.97 -29.22
CA PRO A 404 -14.99 -28.00 -29.10
C PRO A 404 -14.28 -28.06 -27.74
N TRP A 405 -14.97 -28.49 -26.68
CA TRP A 405 -14.47 -28.34 -25.29
C TRP A 405 -13.56 -29.47 -24.78
N GLN A 406 -13.46 -30.60 -25.48
CA GLN A 406 -12.67 -31.76 -25.02
C GLN A 406 -11.21 -31.77 -25.52
N LEU A 407 -10.88 -30.99 -26.56
CA LEU A 407 -9.51 -30.86 -27.07
C LEU A 407 -8.65 -29.83 -26.29
N LEU A 408 -9.27 -28.99 -25.44
CA LEU A 408 -8.58 -28.12 -24.49
C LEU A 408 -8.09 -28.85 -23.22
N LEU A 409 -8.37 -30.15 -23.11
CA LEU A 409 -7.98 -31.03 -22.00
C LEU A 409 -6.83 -31.98 -22.35
N ALA A 410 -5.95 -31.60 -23.29
CA ALA A 410 -4.65 -32.26 -23.41
C ALA A 410 -3.92 -32.14 -22.06
N PRO A 411 -3.45 -33.22 -21.42
CA PRO A 411 -2.99 -33.21 -20.02
C PRO A 411 -1.89 -32.18 -19.72
N ASP A 412 -1.14 -31.74 -20.74
CA ASP A 412 -0.04 -30.80 -20.60
C ASP A 412 -0.49 -29.31 -20.62
N PHE A 413 -1.65 -28.98 -21.19
CA PHE A 413 -2.12 -27.58 -21.32
C PHE A 413 -2.69 -27.02 -20.00
N PRO A 414 -3.56 -27.75 -19.26
CA PRO A 414 -3.94 -27.39 -17.90
C PRO A 414 -2.74 -27.36 -16.95
N ALA A 415 -1.77 -28.27 -17.11
CA ALA A 415 -0.56 -28.29 -16.28
C ALA A 415 0.32 -27.04 -16.51
N SER A 416 0.52 -26.63 -17.76
CA SER A 416 1.25 -25.40 -18.10
C SER A 416 0.53 -24.13 -17.64
N LEU A 417 -0.81 -24.09 -17.72
CA LEU A 417 -1.61 -22.96 -17.22
C LEU A 417 -1.65 -22.92 -15.69
N CYS A 418 -1.71 -24.07 -15.02
CA CYS A 418 -1.58 -24.17 -13.56
C CYS A 418 -0.18 -23.78 -13.09
N SER A 419 0.87 -24.15 -13.82
CA SER A 419 2.24 -23.75 -13.54
C SER A 419 2.47 -22.25 -13.74
N LEU A 420 1.88 -21.64 -14.78
CA LEU A 420 1.97 -20.19 -14.99
C LEU A 420 1.14 -19.41 -13.96
N ARG A 421 -0.03 -19.96 -13.56
CA ARG A 421 -0.88 -19.37 -12.52
C ARG A 421 -0.20 -19.40 -11.15
N THR A 422 0.39 -20.54 -10.78
CA THR A 422 1.16 -20.65 -9.53
C THR A 422 2.37 -19.72 -9.52
N GLU A 423 3.06 -19.55 -10.64
CA GLU A 423 4.17 -18.61 -10.73
C GLU A 423 3.72 -17.15 -10.65
N MET A 424 2.55 -16.82 -11.23
CA MET A 424 1.96 -15.48 -11.11
C MET A 424 1.48 -15.19 -9.69
N ASP A 425 0.81 -16.16 -9.05
CA ASP A 425 0.38 -16.06 -7.65
C ASP A 425 1.59 -15.95 -6.71
N ARG A 426 2.66 -16.69 -7.00
CA ARG A 426 3.93 -16.62 -6.27
C ARG A 426 4.59 -15.25 -6.43
N ILE A 427 4.71 -14.72 -7.64
CA ILE A 427 5.28 -13.37 -7.87
C ILE A 427 4.43 -12.30 -7.18
N GLN A 428 3.10 -12.42 -7.23
CA GLN A 428 2.20 -11.47 -6.57
C GLN A 428 2.28 -11.57 -5.04
N GLN A 429 2.48 -12.78 -4.50
CA GLN A 429 2.69 -13.00 -3.08
C GLN A 429 4.07 -12.49 -2.62
N GLU A 430 5.13 -12.72 -3.40
CA GLU A 430 6.46 -12.15 -3.15
C GLU A 430 6.43 -10.62 -3.19
N GLN A 431 5.70 -10.00 -4.13
CA GLN A 431 5.54 -8.55 -4.20
C GLN A 431 4.76 -7.99 -3.00
N SER A 432 3.64 -8.61 -2.62
CA SER A 432 2.88 -8.17 -1.43
C SER A 432 3.65 -8.39 -0.13
N GLN A 433 4.40 -9.48 -0.02
CA GLN A 433 5.29 -9.74 1.11
C GLN A 433 6.43 -8.72 1.16
N ALA A 434 7.06 -8.39 0.02
CA ALA A 434 8.09 -7.36 -0.06
C ALA A 434 7.56 -5.98 0.37
N GLN A 435 6.37 -5.60 -0.09
CA GLN A 435 5.72 -4.35 0.31
C GLN A 435 5.43 -4.29 1.81
N LEU A 436 4.95 -5.40 2.41
CA LEU A 436 4.73 -5.48 3.85
C LEU A 436 6.05 -5.45 4.64
N THR A 437 7.11 -6.10 4.15
CA THR A 437 8.42 -6.05 4.80
C THR A 437 9.05 -4.66 4.74
N ASP A 438 8.89 -3.96 3.61
CA ASP A 438 9.37 -2.58 3.46
C ASP A 438 8.62 -1.65 4.41
N LEU A 439 7.28 -1.72 4.45
CA LEU A 439 6.46 -0.94 5.38
C LEU A 439 6.82 -1.23 6.84
N LEU A 440 7.02 -2.50 7.21
CA LEU A 440 7.46 -2.88 8.56
C LEU A 440 8.86 -2.34 8.88
N SER A 441 9.77 -2.34 7.92
CA SER A 441 11.11 -1.77 8.09
C SER A 441 11.08 -0.25 8.28
N GLU A 442 10.20 0.44 7.55
CA GLU A 442 9.99 1.87 7.64
C GLU A 442 9.34 2.27 8.97
N GLN A 443 8.32 1.54 9.41
CA GLN A 443 7.72 1.73 10.74
C GLN A 443 8.73 1.49 11.85
N ARG A 444 9.58 0.45 11.73
CA ARG A 444 10.68 0.21 12.69
C ARG A 444 11.68 1.35 12.70
N ALA A 445 12.08 1.87 11.54
CA ALA A 445 12.98 3.02 11.45
C ALA A 445 12.37 4.28 12.08
N LYS A 446 11.07 4.51 11.88
CA LYS A 446 10.32 5.61 12.50
C LYS A 446 10.27 5.49 14.02
N VAL A 447 10.02 4.30 14.55
CA VAL A 447 10.04 4.03 16.00
C VAL A 447 11.43 4.30 16.58
N LEU A 448 12.49 3.82 15.94
CA LEU A 448 13.87 4.08 16.39
C LEU A 448 14.20 5.58 16.41
N ARG A 449 13.71 6.34 15.42
CA ARG A 449 13.91 7.79 15.36
C ARG A 449 13.17 8.52 16.47
N LEU A 450 11.89 8.20 16.67
CA LEU A 450 11.08 8.78 17.74
C LEU A 450 11.64 8.43 19.12
N GLN A 451 12.20 7.23 19.27
CA GLN A 451 12.86 6.82 20.51
C GLN A 451 14.13 7.65 20.78
N ALA A 452 14.96 7.88 19.76
CA ALA A 452 16.11 8.78 19.90
C ALA A 452 15.69 10.22 20.20
N GLU A 453 14.65 10.74 19.57
CA GLU A 453 14.10 12.07 19.85
C GLU A 453 13.57 12.17 21.29
N LEU A 454 12.87 11.13 21.78
CA LEU A 454 12.42 11.05 23.17
C LEU A 454 13.61 11.07 24.15
N GLU A 455 14.64 10.26 23.90
CA GLU A 455 15.85 10.23 24.72
C GLU A 455 16.56 11.59 24.76
N THR A 456 16.65 12.28 23.61
CA THR A 456 17.22 13.64 23.57
C THR A 456 16.37 14.65 24.33
N SER A 457 15.03 14.56 24.22
CA SER A 457 14.11 15.44 24.94
C SER A 457 14.18 15.22 26.46
N GLU A 458 14.20 13.95 26.90
CA GLU A 458 14.41 13.60 28.30
C GLU A 458 15.77 14.10 28.81
N GLN A 459 16.82 13.98 28.01
CA GLN A 459 18.15 14.48 28.39
C GLN A 459 18.15 16.00 28.55
N VAL A 460 17.53 16.73 27.62
CA VAL A 460 17.38 18.19 27.72
C VAL A 460 16.58 18.59 28.95
N GLN A 461 15.52 17.84 29.28
CA GLN A 461 14.75 18.07 30.51
C GLN A 461 15.59 17.82 31.77
N ARG A 462 16.36 16.73 31.83
CA ARG A 462 17.29 16.46 32.94
C ARG A 462 18.31 17.58 33.08
N ASP A 463 18.86 18.04 31.97
CA ASP A 463 19.84 19.13 31.92
C ASP A 463 19.23 20.46 32.39
N PHE A 464 17.99 20.76 32.01
CA PHE A 464 17.27 21.94 32.50
C PHE A 464 17.01 21.89 34.01
N VAL A 465 16.61 20.72 34.52
CA VAL A 465 16.42 20.51 35.97
C VAL A 465 17.75 20.68 36.71
N ARG A 466 18.85 20.11 36.20
CA ARG A 466 20.18 20.26 36.79
C ARG A 466 20.66 21.72 36.80
N LEU A 467 20.49 22.43 35.68
CA LEU A 467 20.81 23.84 35.55
C LEU A 467 20.00 24.70 36.53
N SER A 468 18.69 24.48 36.61
CA SER A 468 17.82 25.24 37.50
C SER A 468 18.17 25.01 38.97
N GLN A 469 18.42 23.77 39.39
CA GLN A 469 18.88 23.45 40.74
C GLN A 469 20.24 24.10 41.05
N ALA A 470 21.20 24.01 40.13
CA ALA A 470 22.52 24.63 40.30
C ALA A 470 22.41 26.16 40.43
N LEU A 471 21.59 26.79 39.60
CA LEU A 471 21.29 28.23 39.68
C LEU A 471 20.68 28.58 41.04
N GLN A 472 19.73 27.78 41.52
CA GLN A 472 19.01 28.01 42.76
C GLN A 472 19.94 27.92 43.98
N VAL A 473 20.84 26.93 44.01
CA VAL A 473 21.90 26.82 45.03
C VAL A 473 22.84 28.03 44.97
N ARG A 474 23.19 28.49 43.77
CA ARG A 474 24.10 29.63 43.57
C ARG A 474 23.49 30.94 44.03
N LEU A 475 22.22 31.18 43.71
CA LEU A 475 21.45 32.33 44.20
C LEU A 475 21.32 32.31 45.73
N GLU A 476 21.10 31.14 46.33
CA GLU A 476 21.02 30.99 47.77
C GLU A 476 22.38 31.26 48.46
N ARG A 477 23.49 30.82 47.86
CA ARG A 477 24.84 31.18 48.34
C ARG A 477 25.12 32.67 48.26
N ILE A 478 24.67 33.34 47.19
CA ILE A 478 24.78 34.80 47.05
C ILE A 478 23.96 35.51 48.13
N ARG A 479 22.73 35.02 48.40
CA ARG A 479 21.86 35.56 49.46
C ARG A 479 22.50 35.45 50.84
N GLN A 480 23.28 34.40 51.08
CA GLN A 480 23.99 34.14 52.34
C GLN A 480 25.36 34.84 52.43
N ALA A 481 25.86 35.44 51.36
CA ALA A 481 27.16 36.10 51.35
C ALA A 481 27.15 37.40 52.18
N GLY A 482 28.09 37.54 53.10
CA GLY A 482 28.19 38.70 53.99
C GLY A 482 28.99 39.88 53.41
N THR A 483 29.66 39.68 52.26
CA THR A 483 30.53 40.68 51.63
C THR A 483 30.47 40.62 50.11
N LEU A 484 30.68 41.76 49.45
CA LEU A 484 30.69 41.86 47.98
C LEU A 484 31.81 41.03 47.33
N GLU A 485 32.94 40.85 48.01
CA GLU A 485 34.06 40.03 47.53
C GLU A 485 33.69 38.54 47.48
N GLN A 486 32.91 38.05 48.44
CA GLN A 486 32.37 36.68 48.42
C GLN A 486 31.37 36.47 47.28
N VAL A 487 30.50 37.46 47.01
CA VAL A 487 29.58 37.41 45.87
C VAL A 487 30.35 37.35 44.55
N ARG A 488 31.44 38.13 44.44
CA ARG A 488 32.30 38.15 43.24
C ARG A 488 32.98 36.80 43.01
N CYS A 489 33.51 36.17 44.07
CA CYS A 489 34.07 34.81 43.98
C CYS A 489 33.03 33.76 43.55
N ILE A 490 31.79 33.80 44.07
CA ILE A 490 30.72 32.85 43.70
C ILE A 490 30.30 33.00 42.23
N LEU A 491 30.31 34.23 41.70
CA LEU A 491 30.04 34.51 40.29
C LEU A 491 31.21 34.08 39.39
N ASP A 492 32.46 34.30 39.82
CA ASP A 492 33.66 33.91 39.08
C ASP A 492 33.92 32.40 39.07
N GLU A 493 33.40 31.64 40.06
CA GLU A 493 33.52 30.18 40.18
C GLU A 493 32.92 29.35 39.02
N GLY A 494 32.34 29.97 37.99
CA GLY A 494 31.75 29.19 36.91
C GLY A 494 31.17 30.01 35.78
N SER A 495 32.02 30.31 34.79
CA SER A 495 31.53 30.31 33.42
C SER A 495 31.10 28.87 33.08
N LEU A 496 29.85 28.52 33.38
CA LEU A 496 29.24 27.27 32.93
C LEU A 496 29.13 27.36 31.41
N LYS A 497 30.16 26.89 30.71
CA LYS A 497 30.18 26.84 29.25
C LYS A 497 29.44 25.60 28.74
N ASP A 498 29.31 24.57 29.58
CA ASP A 498 28.63 23.31 29.27
C ASP A 498 27.91 22.77 30.52
N VAL A 499 26.74 22.16 30.33
CA VAL A 499 25.88 21.61 31.42
C VAL A 499 26.54 20.40 32.08
N ARG A 500 27.45 19.73 31.37
CA ARG A 500 28.23 18.58 31.84
C ARG A 500 29.23 18.91 32.95
N ASP A 501 29.53 20.19 33.17
CA ASP A 501 30.44 20.66 34.21
C ASP A 501 29.75 20.81 35.58
N ILE A 502 28.42 20.65 35.65
CA ILE A 502 27.64 20.67 36.88
C ILE A 502 27.86 19.32 37.59
N LYS A 503 28.61 19.33 38.71
CA LYS A 503 28.77 18.13 39.54
C LYS A 503 27.42 17.70 40.10
N ASP A 504 27.02 16.47 39.81
CA ASP A 504 25.90 15.79 40.47
C ASP A 504 26.17 15.80 41.99
N THR A 505 25.31 16.50 42.73
CA THR A 505 25.32 16.53 44.21
C THR A 505 24.37 15.51 44.80
#